data_AF-A0A849UQE9-F1
#
_entry.id   AF-A0A849UQE9-F1
#
_cell.length_a   1.000
_cell.length_b   1.000
_cell.length_c   1.000
_cell.angle_alpha   90.00
_cell.angle_beta   90.00
_cell.angle_gamma   90.00
#
_symmetry.space_group_name_H-M   'P 1'
#
loop_
_entity.id
_entity.type
_entity.pdbx_description
1 polymer ?
#
loop_
_entity_poly.entity_id
_entity_poly.type
_entity_poly.pdbx_seq_one_letter_code
_entity_poly.pdbx_strand_id
1 'polypeptide(L)'
;MNFIKKTVYFNEGKTISKRLLNTLQAGPEIRVAKISVLSAVLFQGFLNNQPAMKLLLAPHRFTEDELIQLYTDLTGILNSTRKNRQQLEYNKNALGLPFPDFAIDLVKISESVIELWLATLISGVFPKLEPTARQAWNLINASRIMHDDALNELKETEQKSTELTGATGPMTYNEIDSVTCLEYSNMMPAFRSLS
;
A
#
# COMPACT_ATOMS: atom_id res chain seq x y z
N MET A 1 -6.15 -25.37 3.90
CA MET A 1 -5.39 -24.83 5.05
C MET A 1 -5.83 -25.45 6.38
N ASN A 2 -4.92 -25.77 7.31
CA ASN A 2 -5.30 -26.31 8.64
C ASN A 2 -5.85 -25.21 9.57
N PHE A 3 -6.58 -25.59 10.63
CA PHE A 3 -7.27 -24.65 11.53
C PHE A 3 -6.31 -23.63 12.17
N ILE A 4 -5.14 -24.09 12.62
CA ILE A 4 -4.12 -23.24 13.26
C ILE A 4 -3.65 -22.13 12.32
N LYS A 5 -3.27 -22.46 11.08
CA LYS A 5 -2.86 -21.47 10.08
C LYS A 5 -3.99 -20.49 9.77
N LYS A 6 -5.23 -20.97 9.67
CA LYS A 6 -6.40 -20.12 9.40
C LYS A 6 -6.61 -19.07 10.50
N THR A 7 -6.44 -19.45 11.77
CA THR A 7 -6.52 -18.52 12.91
C THR A 7 -5.40 -17.48 12.90
N VAL A 8 -4.16 -17.89 12.56
CA VAL A 8 -3.01 -16.98 12.46
C VAL A 8 -3.27 -15.90 11.41
N TYR A 9 -3.57 -16.30 10.16
CA TYR A 9 -3.85 -15.35 9.08
C TYR A 9 -5.02 -14.42 9.37
N PHE A 10 -6.08 -14.93 10.02
CA PHE A 10 -7.19 -14.08 10.43
C PHE A 10 -6.78 -12.99 11.43
N ASN A 11 -5.98 -13.35 12.45
CA ASN A 11 -5.53 -12.41 13.47
C ASN A 11 -4.52 -11.39 12.92
N GLU A 12 -3.62 -11.82 12.04
CA GLU A 12 -2.68 -10.95 11.34
C GLU A 12 -3.43 -9.99 10.41
N GLY A 13 -4.35 -10.51 9.60
CA GLY A 13 -5.22 -9.71 8.74
C GLY A 13 -6.00 -8.66 9.53
N LYS A 14 -6.65 -9.07 10.63
CA LYS A 14 -7.37 -8.15 11.52
C LYS A 14 -6.46 -7.05 12.06
N THR A 15 -5.25 -7.40 12.48
CA THR A 15 -4.28 -6.44 13.02
C THR A 15 -3.84 -5.44 11.95
N ILE A 16 -3.52 -5.93 10.76
CA ILE A 16 -3.12 -5.11 9.61
C ILE A 16 -4.25 -4.15 9.22
N SER A 17 -5.46 -4.66 8.97
CA SER A 17 -6.60 -3.84 8.55
C SER A 17 -6.94 -2.78 9.60
N LYS A 18 -6.86 -3.09 10.89
CA LYS A 18 -7.11 -2.12 11.96
C LYS A 18 -6.03 -1.06 12.04
N ARG A 19 -4.75 -1.43 11.97
CA ARG A 19 -3.64 -0.46 12.00
C ARG A 19 -3.74 0.49 10.80
N LEU A 20 -3.93 -0.06 9.60
CA LEU A 20 -4.13 0.72 8.38
C LEU A 20 -5.27 1.72 8.56
N LEU A 21 -6.45 1.26 8.98
CA LEU A 21 -7.60 2.13 9.15
C LEU A 21 -7.32 3.27 10.12
N ASN A 22 -6.69 2.98 11.27
CA ASN A 22 -6.27 4.01 12.22
C ASN A 22 -5.29 5.01 11.59
N THR A 23 -4.33 4.53 10.80
CA THR A 23 -3.36 5.39 10.09
C THR A 23 -4.05 6.30 9.07
N LEU A 24 -5.04 5.80 8.34
CA LEU A 24 -5.79 6.60 7.38
C LEU A 24 -6.69 7.64 8.06
N GLN A 25 -7.32 7.28 9.18
CA GLN A 25 -8.20 8.18 9.94
C GLN A 25 -7.45 9.29 10.68
N ALA A 26 -6.25 8.98 11.21
CA ALA A 26 -5.44 9.95 11.94
C ALA A 26 -4.50 10.76 11.04
N GLY A 27 -4.31 10.33 9.79
CA GLY A 27 -3.40 10.97 8.85
C GLY A 27 -3.99 12.25 8.24
N PRO A 28 -3.14 13.22 7.85
CA PRO A 28 -3.60 14.34 7.05
C PRO A 28 -4.06 13.85 5.67
N GLU A 29 -5.02 14.54 5.07
CA GLU A 29 -5.65 14.13 3.80
C GLU A 29 -4.63 13.95 2.67
N ILE A 30 -3.65 14.84 2.56
CA ILE A 30 -2.56 14.74 1.58
C ILE A 30 -1.77 13.44 1.72
N ARG A 31 -1.58 12.92 2.95
CA ARG A 31 -0.89 11.65 3.16
C ARG A 31 -1.74 10.47 2.68
N VAL A 32 -3.05 10.52 2.91
CA VAL A 32 -4.00 9.53 2.40
C VAL A 32 -3.99 9.53 0.87
N ALA A 33 -3.96 10.72 0.26
CA ALA A 33 -3.84 10.87 -1.19
C ALA A 33 -2.53 10.31 -1.74
N LYS A 34 -1.39 10.50 -1.05
CA LYS A 34 -0.12 9.84 -1.42
C LYS A 34 -0.20 8.32 -1.37
N ILE A 35 -0.92 7.75 -0.40
CA ILE A 35 -1.18 6.31 -0.36
C ILE A 35 -2.03 5.89 -1.57
N SER A 36 -3.04 6.68 -1.95
CA SER A 36 -3.84 6.45 -3.17
C SER A 36 -2.96 6.40 -4.42
N VAL A 37 -2.16 7.46 -4.64
CA VAL A 37 -1.25 7.58 -5.79
C VAL A 37 -0.27 6.41 -5.83
N LEU A 38 0.45 6.15 -4.73
CA LEU A 38 1.42 5.05 -4.69
C LEU A 38 0.77 3.67 -4.81
N SER A 39 -0.47 3.51 -4.37
CA SER A 39 -1.23 2.28 -4.58
C SER A 39 -1.49 2.03 -6.06
N ALA A 40 -1.84 3.08 -6.82
CA ALA A 40 -1.97 3.01 -8.28
C ALA A 40 -0.64 2.70 -8.97
N VAL A 41 0.46 3.32 -8.54
CA VAL A 41 1.82 3.05 -9.08
C VAL A 41 2.22 1.59 -8.84
N LEU A 42 2.06 1.09 -7.61
CA LEU A 42 2.34 -0.30 -7.29
C LEU A 42 1.45 -1.25 -8.09
N PHE A 43 0.17 -0.91 -8.25
CA PHE A 43 -0.77 -1.64 -9.08
C PHE A 43 -0.31 -1.72 -10.54
N GLN A 44 0.20 -0.62 -11.11
CA GLN A 44 0.80 -0.61 -12.44
C GLN A 44 2.02 -1.54 -12.54
N GLY A 45 2.88 -1.54 -11.53
CA GLY A 45 3.99 -2.51 -11.43
C GLY A 45 3.52 -3.97 -11.46
N PHE A 46 2.37 -4.26 -10.85
CA PHE A 46 1.71 -5.56 -10.92
C PHE A 46 1.01 -5.85 -12.26
N LEU A 47 0.77 -4.87 -13.15
CA LEU A 47 0.14 -5.12 -14.46
C LEU A 47 0.97 -6.01 -15.37
N ASN A 48 2.28 -6.04 -15.16
CA ASN A 48 3.19 -6.99 -15.82
C ASN A 48 2.94 -8.45 -15.35
N ASN A 49 2.15 -8.64 -14.28
CA ASN A 49 1.69 -9.92 -13.75
C ASN A 49 0.15 -9.96 -13.67
N GLN A 50 -0.49 -10.05 -14.85
CA GLN A 50 -1.96 -10.07 -15.03
C GLN A 50 -2.75 -10.97 -14.05
N PRO A 51 -2.29 -12.17 -13.65
CA PRO A 51 -2.95 -12.97 -12.61
C PRO A 51 -3.07 -12.28 -11.24
N ALA A 52 -1.99 -11.62 -10.78
CA ALA A 52 -1.97 -10.95 -9.48
C ALA A 52 -2.95 -9.77 -9.43
N MET A 53 -3.11 -9.05 -10.54
CA MET A 53 -4.05 -7.94 -10.65
C MET A 53 -5.49 -8.38 -10.40
N LYS A 54 -5.92 -9.51 -10.99
CA LYS A 54 -7.31 -9.97 -10.87
C LYS A 54 -7.65 -10.36 -9.42
N LEU A 55 -6.69 -10.96 -8.72
CA LEU A 55 -6.79 -11.29 -7.28
C LEU A 55 -7.01 -10.04 -6.43
N LEU A 56 -6.32 -8.94 -6.73
CA LEU A 56 -6.45 -7.67 -5.99
C LEU A 56 -7.77 -6.96 -6.28
N LEU A 57 -8.24 -6.98 -7.53
CA LEU A 57 -9.48 -6.30 -7.93
C LEU A 57 -10.75 -7.03 -7.52
N ALA A 58 -10.73 -8.36 -7.44
CA ALA A 58 -11.93 -9.13 -7.10
C ALA A 58 -11.58 -10.33 -6.21
N PRO A 59 -11.00 -10.10 -5.01
CA PRO A 59 -10.44 -11.18 -4.20
C PRO A 59 -11.47 -12.25 -3.83
N HIS A 60 -12.74 -11.88 -3.72
CA HIS A 60 -13.83 -12.82 -3.43
C HIS A 60 -14.10 -13.87 -4.53
N ARG A 61 -13.54 -13.70 -5.74
CA ARG A 61 -13.76 -14.61 -6.89
C ARG A 61 -12.69 -15.69 -7.03
N PHE A 62 -11.68 -15.68 -6.18
CA PHE A 62 -10.53 -16.58 -6.24
C PHE A 62 -10.52 -17.55 -5.07
N THR A 63 -9.71 -18.60 -5.21
CA THR A 63 -9.59 -19.63 -4.17
C THR A 63 -8.80 -19.10 -2.97
N GLU A 64 -9.03 -19.70 -1.78
CA GLU A 64 -8.27 -19.33 -0.58
C GLU A 64 -6.76 -19.49 -0.79
N ASP A 65 -6.32 -20.54 -1.49
CA ASP A 65 -4.90 -20.83 -1.68
C ASP A 65 -4.21 -19.80 -2.59
N GLU A 66 -4.86 -19.36 -3.68
CA GLU A 66 -4.33 -18.29 -4.54
C GLU A 66 -4.18 -16.96 -3.80
N LEU A 67 -5.18 -16.61 -2.99
CA LEU A 67 -5.16 -15.38 -2.19
C LEU A 67 -4.08 -15.44 -1.10
N ILE A 68 -3.92 -16.57 -0.43
CA ILE A 68 -2.92 -16.76 0.63
C ILE A 68 -1.51 -16.75 0.06
N GLN A 69 -1.29 -17.29 -1.15
CA GLN A 69 0.01 -17.22 -1.81
C GLN A 69 0.42 -15.76 -2.02
N LEU A 70 -0.43 -14.96 -2.70
CA LEU A 70 -0.12 -13.55 -2.95
C LEU A 70 -0.04 -12.74 -1.64
N TYR A 71 -0.88 -13.04 -0.65
CA TYR A 71 -0.81 -12.44 0.68
C TYR A 71 0.55 -12.71 1.35
N THR A 72 1.08 -13.92 1.23
CA THR A 72 2.38 -14.31 1.80
C THR A 72 3.51 -13.54 1.13
N ASP A 73 3.49 -13.43 -0.20
CA ASP A 73 4.50 -12.68 -0.96
C ASP A 73 4.51 -11.19 -0.57
N LEU A 74 3.33 -10.56 -0.51
CA LEU A 74 3.19 -9.17 -0.06
C LEU A 74 3.58 -8.97 1.40
N THR A 75 3.34 -9.97 2.27
CA THR A 75 3.77 -9.93 3.67
C THR A 75 5.29 -9.96 3.77
N GLY A 76 5.97 -10.73 2.91
CA GLY A 76 7.42 -10.71 2.77
C GLY A 76 7.94 -9.32 2.41
N ILE A 77 7.31 -8.66 1.44
CA ILE A 77 7.64 -7.28 1.02
C ILE A 77 7.42 -6.31 2.20
N LEU A 78 6.27 -6.37 2.88
CA LEU A 78 5.97 -5.51 4.03
C LEU A 78 7.02 -5.64 5.14
N ASN A 79 7.44 -6.87 5.46
CA ASN A 79 8.46 -7.11 6.48
C ASN A 79 9.83 -6.55 6.07
N SER A 80 10.20 -6.68 4.80
CA SER A 80 11.41 -6.07 4.25
C SER A 80 11.35 -4.53 4.35
N THR A 81 10.23 -3.92 3.92
CA THR A 81 10.01 -2.47 4.00
C THR A 81 10.12 -1.96 5.45
N ARG A 82 9.51 -2.66 6.41
CA ARG A 82 9.62 -2.31 7.83
C ARG A 82 11.04 -2.40 8.37
N LYS A 83 11.79 -3.44 7.98
CA LYS A 83 13.19 -3.58 8.36
C LYS A 83 14.02 -2.41 7.80
N ASN A 84 13.76 -2.01 6.56
CA ASN A 84 14.41 -0.84 5.95
C ASN A 84 14.08 0.45 6.71
N ARG A 85 12.80 0.67 7.07
CA ARG A 85 12.41 1.81 7.91
C ARG A 85 13.14 1.83 9.25
N GLN A 86 13.18 0.69 9.95
CA GLN A 86 13.88 0.56 11.23
C GLN A 86 15.37 0.87 11.08
N GLN A 87 16.01 0.41 10.00
CA GLN A 87 17.41 0.71 9.71
C GLN A 87 17.63 2.21 9.45
N LEU A 88 16.74 2.86 8.69
CA LEU A 88 16.81 4.30 8.43
C LEU A 88 16.65 5.11 9.72
N GLU A 89 15.67 4.75 10.56
CA GLU A 89 15.44 5.37 11.87
C GLU A 89 16.65 5.15 12.80
N TYR A 90 17.23 3.96 12.82
CA TYR A 90 18.44 3.67 13.57
C TYR A 90 19.63 4.51 13.09
N ASN A 91 19.88 4.55 11.77
CA ASN A 91 20.97 5.32 11.20
C ASN A 91 20.82 6.83 11.51
N LYS A 92 19.61 7.36 11.45
CA LYS A 92 19.31 8.74 11.82
C LYS A 92 19.62 9.03 13.30
N ASN A 93 19.09 8.18 14.19
CA ASN A 93 19.14 8.45 15.64
C ASN A 93 20.46 8.06 16.30
N ALA A 94 21.07 6.94 15.90
CA ALA A 94 22.24 6.37 16.56
C ALA A 94 23.56 6.86 15.94
N LEU A 95 23.60 7.08 14.63
CA LEU A 95 24.82 7.49 13.92
C LEU A 95 24.89 8.99 13.67
N GLY A 96 23.84 9.75 14.05
CA GLY A 96 23.74 11.18 13.79
C GLY A 96 23.77 11.53 12.30
N LEU A 97 23.51 10.54 11.43
CA LEU A 97 23.49 10.78 9.99
C LEU A 97 22.25 11.60 9.66
N PRO A 98 22.38 12.70 8.89
CA PRO A 98 21.25 13.52 8.47
C PRO A 98 20.48 12.77 7.37
N PHE A 99 19.79 11.68 7.73
CA PHE A 99 18.81 11.09 6.84
C PHE A 99 17.59 12.02 6.79
N PRO A 100 17.17 12.46 5.59
CA PRO A 100 16.02 13.35 5.47
C PRO A 100 14.74 12.68 5.96
N ASP A 101 13.89 13.45 6.63
CA ASP A 101 12.59 12.98 7.11
C ASP A 101 11.70 12.47 5.98
N PHE A 102 11.82 13.07 4.78
CA PHE A 102 11.05 12.66 3.61
C PHE A 102 11.29 11.19 3.23
N ALA A 103 12.50 10.65 3.45
CA ALA A 103 12.82 9.27 3.08
C ALA A 103 12.14 8.28 4.03
N ILE A 104 12.15 8.58 5.33
CA ILE A 104 11.44 7.78 6.34
C ILE A 104 9.93 7.83 6.09
N ASP A 105 9.40 9.01 5.78
CA ASP A 105 7.98 9.18 5.52
C ASP A 105 7.53 8.49 4.24
N LEU A 106 8.33 8.51 3.17
CA LEU A 106 8.05 7.74 1.97
C LEU A 106 7.94 6.24 2.27
N VAL A 107 8.88 5.68 3.05
CA VAL A 107 8.82 4.26 3.44
C VAL A 107 7.56 3.96 4.27
N LYS A 108 7.16 4.86 5.19
CA LYS A 108 5.89 4.70 5.95
C LYS A 108 4.66 4.74 5.04
N ILE A 109 4.67 5.56 3.99
CA ILE A 109 3.58 5.59 3.01
C ILE A 109 3.57 4.27 2.23
N SER A 110 4.73 3.78 1.78
CA SER A 110 4.84 2.47 1.11
C SER A 110 4.35 1.31 1.99
N GLU A 111 4.65 1.32 3.29
CA GLU A 111 4.09 0.35 4.25
C GLU A 111 2.56 0.37 4.23
N SER A 112 1.95 1.55 4.34
CA SER A 112 0.49 1.70 4.29
C SER A 112 -0.13 1.20 2.98
N VAL A 113 0.55 1.41 1.85
CA VAL A 113 0.08 0.90 0.54
C VAL A 113 0.08 -0.63 0.53
N ILE A 114 1.16 -1.27 1.00
CA ILE A 114 1.22 -2.73 1.06
C ILE A 114 0.16 -3.27 2.03
N GLU A 115 -0.04 -2.60 3.16
CA GLU A 115 -1.09 -2.94 4.12
C GLU A 115 -2.51 -2.82 3.55
N LEU A 116 -2.76 -1.84 2.67
CA LEU A 116 -4.03 -1.69 1.96
C LEU A 116 -4.32 -2.90 1.07
N TRP A 117 -3.33 -3.36 0.30
CA TRP A 117 -3.48 -4.54 -0.54
C TRP A 117 -3.58 -5.84 0.26
N LEU A 118 -2.83 -5.98 1.35
CA LEU A 118 -2.96 -7.12 2.28
C LEU A 118 -4.36 -7.17 2.92
N ALA A 119 -4.87 -6.04 3.38
CA ALA A 119 -6.22 -5.93 3.92
C ALA A 119 -7.29 -6.31 2.86
N THR A 120 -7.05 -5.95 1.61
CA THR A 120 -7.92 -6.31 0.47
C THR A 120 -7.94 -7.83 0.25
N LEU A 121 -6.77 -8.46 0.09
CA LEU A 121 -6.68 -9.90 -0.17
C LEU A 121 -7.25 -10.74 0.97
N ILE A 122 -6.88 -10.40 2.20
CA ILE A 122 -7.29 -11.18 3.38
C ILE A 122 -8.80 -11.09 3.62
N SER A 123 -9.47 -10.03 3.14
CA SER A 123 -10.93 -9.93 3.16
C SER A 123 -11.63 -10.86 2.15
N GLY A 124 -10.94 -11.22 1.07
CA GLY A 124 -11.39 -12.26 0.14
C GLY A 124 -11.48 -13.62 0.82
N VAL A 125 -10.45 -13.96 1.61
CA VAL A 125 -10.36 -15.21 2.41
C VAL A 125 -11.29 -15.17 3.62
N PHE A 126 -11.36 -14.02 4.31
CA PHE A 126 -12.14 -13.85 5.54
C PHE A 126 -13.15 -12.72 5.38
N PRO A 127 -14.40 -13.02 4.96
CA PRO A 127 -15.43 -12.00 4.71
C PRO A 127 -15.71 -11.07 5.91
N LYS A 128 -15.46 -11.55 7.14
CA LYS A 128 -15.59 -10.73 8.37
C LYS A 128 -14.66 -9.51 8.42
N LEU A 129 -13.57 -9.50 7.65
CA LEU A 129 -12.62 -8.38 7.58
C LEU A 129 -12.95 -7.38 6.45
N GLU A 130 -13.89 -7.75 5.57
CA GLU A 130 -14.30 -6.95 4.41
C GLU A 130 -14.81 -5.54 4.76
N PRO A 131 -15.62 -5.34 5.83
CA PRO A 131 -16.06 -3.99 6.20
C PRO A 131 -14.90 -3.04 6.50
N THR A 132 -13.85 -3.52 7.18
CA THR A 132 -12.67 -2.71 7.51
C THR A 132 -11.86 -2.38 6.26
N ALA A 133 -11.65 -3.35 5.37
CA ALA A 133 -10.97 -3.12 4.09
C ALA A 133 -11.73 -2.11 3.22
N ARG A 134 -13.05 -2.26 3.12
CA ARG A 134 -13.92 -1.33 2.40
C ARG A 134 -13.85 0.08 2.97
N GLN A 135 -13.88 0.22 4.30
CA GLN A 135 -13.76 1.52 4.96
C GLN A 135 -12.42 2.19 4.66
N ALA A 136 -11.31 1.44 4.64
CA ALA A 136 -10.01 1.95 4.26
C ALA A 136 -10.02 2.49 2.82
N TRP A 137 -10.57 1.72 1.87
CA TRP A 137 -10.72 2.18 0.48
C TRP A 137 -11.64 3.39 0.33
N ASN A 138 -12.70 3.51 1.13
CA ASN A 138 -13.56 4.71 1.11
C ASN A 138 -12.78 5.97 1.55
N LEU A 139 -11.89 5.87 2.54
CA LEU A 139 -11.03 6.99 2.94
C LEU A 139 -10.03 7.36 1.85
N ILE A 140 -9.42 6.35 1.20
CA ILE A 140 -8.55 6.54 0.04
C ILE A 140 -9.31 7.27 -1.09
N ASN A 141 -10.51 6.80 -1.42
CA ASN A 141 -11.37 7.40 -2.43
C ASN A 141 -11.78 8.84 -2.09
N ALA A 142 -11.99 9.16 -0.81
CA ALA A 142 -12.34 10.52 -0.37
C ALA A 142 -11.17 11.51 -0.57
N SER A 143 -9.93 11.05 -0.41
CA SER A 143 -8.72 11.88 -0.54
C SER A 143 -8.37 12.31 -1.97
N ARG A 144 -9.17 11.91 -2.97
CA ARG A 144 -8.93 12.18 -4.40
C ARG A 144 -8.90 13.66 -4.76
N ILE A 145 -9.46 14.53 -3.94
CA ILE A 145 -9.36 15.97 -4.17
C ILE A 145 -7.90 16.49 -4.07
N MET A 146 -7.03 15.77 -3.36
CA MET A 146 -5.62 16.13 -3.14
C MET A 146 -4.66 15.33 -4.05
N HIS A 147 -5.15 14.67 -5.10
CA HIS A 147 -4.37 13.68 -5.83
C HIS A 147 -3.23 14.29 -6.65
N ASP A 148 -3.47 15.42 -7.31
CA ASP A 148 -2.45 16.14 -8.07
C ASP A 148 -1.35 16.68 -7.15
N ASP A 149 -1.73 17.27 -6.01
CA ASP A 149 -0.80 17.72 -4.98
C ASP A 149 0.05 16.57 -4.45
N ALA A 150 -0.59 15.42 -4.17
CA ALA A 150 0.11 14.23 -3.69
C ALA A 150 1.11 13.70 -4.73
N LEU A 151 0.75 13.66 -6.02
CA LEU A 151 1.64 13.24 -7.09
C LEU A 151 2.83 14.20 -7.24
N ASN A 152 2.60 15.51 -7.18
CA ASN A 152 3.66 16.51 -7.23
C ASN A 152 4.62 16.37 -6.05
N GLU A 153 4.11 16.22 -4.82
CA GLU A 153 4.96 16.00 -3.64
C GLU A 153 5.77 14.69 -3.73
N LEU A 154 5.22 13.64 -4.34
CA LEU A 154 5.94 12.39 -4.57
C LEU A 154 7.05 12.56 -5.62
N LYS A 155 6.81 13.29 -6.71
CA LYS A 155 7.83 13.63 -7.71
C LYS A 155 8.98 14.45 -7.10
N GLU A 156 8.66 15.45 -6.28
CA GLU A 156 9.66 16.22 -5.54
C GLU A 156 10.48 15.34 -4.58
N THR A 157 9.82 14.39 -3.92
CA THR A 157 10.48 13.46 -2.99
C THR A 157 11.47 12.56 -3.74
N GLU A 158 11.10 12.06 -4.92
CA GLU A 158 11.98 11.26 -5.77
C GLU A 158 13.13 12.07 -6.35
N GLN A 159 12.88 13.32 -6.76
CA GLN A 159 13.95 14.23 -7.19
C GLN A 159 14.97 14.45 -6.07
N LYS A 160 14.52 14.77 -4.85
CA LYS A 160 15.39 14.93 -3.68
C LYS A 160 16.17 13.66 -3.36
N SER A 161 15.54 12.48 -3.52
CA SER A 161 16.20 11.19 -3.32
C SER A 161 17.32 10.95 -4.34
N THR A 162 17.07 11.29 -5.61
CA THR A 162 18.04 11.21 -6.71
C THR A 162 19.24 12.12 -6.45
N GLU A 163 18.98 13.36 -6.04
CA GLU A 163 20.03 14.34 -5.70
C GLU A 163 20.94 13.86 -4.56
N LEU A 164 20.38 13.19 -3.55
CA LEU A 164 21.16 12.70 -2.39
C LEU A 164 21.96 11.42 -2.68
N THR A 165 21.40 10.52 -3.49
CA THR A 165 22.01 9.20 -3.75
C THR A 165 22.92 9.21 -4.97
N GLY A 166 22.79 10.22 -5.84
CA GLY A 166 23.45 10.25 -7.15
C GLY A 166 22.95 9.16 -8.10
N ALA A 167 21.86 8.47 -7.76
CA ALA A 167 21.34 7.36 -8.55
C ALA A 167 20.64 7.88 -9.81
N THR A 168 21.22 7.66 -10.99
CA THR A 168 20.63 8.04 -12.28
C THR A 168 19.71 6.94 -12.84
N GLY A 169 18.77 6.46 -12.02
CA GLY A 169 17.77 5.47 -12.41
C GLY A 169 16.53 6.11 -13.07
N PRO A 170 15.67 5.31 -13.72
CA PRO A 170 14.36 5.79 -14.16
C PRO A 170 13.56 6.26 -12.94
N MET A 171 13.06 7.50 -13.01
CA MET A 171 12.23 8.08 -11.96
C MET A 171 10.82 7.47 -12.05
N THR A 172 10.51 6.61 -11.08
CA THR A 172 9.31 5.78 -10.99
C THR A 172 8.03 6.62 -11.06
N TYR A 173 8.05 7.85 -10.54
CA TYR A 173 6.87 8.73 -10.52
C TYR A 173 6.83 9.72 -11.68
N ASN A 174 7.94 9.94 -12.39
CA ASN A 174 7.97 10.84 -13.55
C ASN A 174 7.45 10.19 -14.83
N GLU A 175 7.48 8.86 -14.90
CA GLU A 175 6.92 8.11 -16.02
C GLU A 175 5.39 7.94 -15.93
N ILE A 176 4.77 8.38 -14.83
CA ILE A 176 3.34 8.23 -14.58
C ILE A 176 2.64 9.58 -14.74
N ASP A 177 1.79 9.70 -15.77
CA ASP A 177 0.93 10.86 -15.92
C ASP A 177 -0.24 10.83 -14.91
N SER A 178 -0.76 12.01 -14.58
CA SER A 178 -1.80 12.16 -13.56
C SER A 178 -3.11 11.46 -13.94
N VAL A 179 -3.40 11.37 -15.25
CA VAL A 179 -4.61 10.75 -15.78
C VAL A 179 -4.59 9.24 -15.52
N THR A 180 -3.51 8.57 -15.89
CA THR A 180 -3.26 7.15 -15.65
C THR A 180 -3.28 6.82 -14.16
N CYS A 181 -2.65 7.66 -13.34
CA CYS A 181 -2.65 7.49 -11.89
C CYS A 181 -4.06 7.60 -11.30
N LEU A 182 -4.87 8.55 -11.81
CA LEU A 182 -6.25 8.73 -11.40
C LEU A 182 -7.11 7.54 -11.83
N GLU A 183 -6.93 7.03 -13.05
CA GLU A 183 -7.62 5.83 -13.56
C GLU A 183 -7.38 4.61 -12.68
N TYR A 184 -6.13 4.32 -12.31
CA TYR A 184 -5.83 3.20 -11.40
C TYR A 184 -6.32 3.46 -9.97
N SER A 185 -6.28 4.71 -9.51
CA SER A 185 -6.83 5.07 -8.19
C SER A 185 -8.36 5.04 -8.15
N ASN A 186 -9.00 5.05 -9.32
CA ASN A 186 -10.43 4.81 -9.50
C ASN A 186 -10.80 3.32 -9.42
N MET A 187 -9.83 2.42 -9.53
CA MET A 187 -10.06 0.98 -9.42
C MET A 187 -10.15 0.56 -7.94
N MET A 188 -11.35 0.71 -7.37
CA MET A 188 -11.68 0.13 -6.08
C MET A 188 -11.87 -1.39 -6.22
N PRO A 189 -11.34 -2.22 -5.31
CA PRO A 189 -11.63 -3.64 -5.31
C PRO A 189 -13.14 -3.92 -5.22
N ALA A 190 -13.62 -4.83 -6.05
CA ALA A 190 -14.95 -5.37 -5.98
C ALA A 190 -15.08 -6.22 -4.71
N PHE A 191 -15.80 -5.68 -3.74
CA PHE A 191 -16.20 -6.37 -2.52
C PHE A 191 -17.57 -7.02 -2.69
N ARG A 192 -17.94 -7.98 -1.81
CA ARG A 192 -19.25 -8.65 -1.89
C ARG A 192 -20.36 -7.63 -1.63
N SER A 193 -21.54 -7.83 -2.22
CA SER A 193 -22.70 -7.01 -1.88
C SER A 193 -23.07 -7.24 -0.42
N LEU A 194 -23.37 -6.17 0.33
CA LEU A 194 -23.96 -6.30 1.66
C LEU A 194 -25.37 -6.87 1.45
N SER A 195 -25.57 -8.13 1.82
CA SER A 195 -26.89 -8.79 1.90
C SER A 195 -27.63 -8.37 3.15
#